data_AF-A0A202DMZ4-F1
#
_entry.id   AF-A0A202DMZ4-F1
#
_cell.length_a   1.000
_cell.length_b   1.000
_cell.length_c   1.000
_cell.angle_alpha   90.00
_cell.angle_beta   90.00
_cell.angle_gamma   90.00
#
_symmetry.space_group_name_H-M   'P 1'
#
loop_
_entity.id
_entity.type
_entity.pdbx_description
1 polymer ?
#
loop_
_entity_poly.entity_id
_entity_poly.type
_entity_poly.pdbx_seq_one_letter_code
_entity_poly.pdbx_strand_id
1 'polypeptide(L)'
;MLQLPTSRGDRLKLVFLAGVVIFGGISGGCHIGSLLRSQRDARAGIFGPHPQFRLMNRIPTSTRPGPKRFANRQLAFTLDDQNSVRMTGRDEPDTERWCDIADHFYTRRFVAGYSNRNSVVRVSISARGPSFKGRLEATGLKPNFAYQIKLAGDFSDRRGFEFIGKVGRWRLPGLGTNYTDLDYETYPDDEKHTVEAYILFDYFVTNRDGEAVRDFELDSSLHVLWRNDQDDTGIEENTATIYSIDASDTTVYSSPVYQPVEVGIWAECELARYDSPDQIITLPPNTYTARLILTEESFHSFESDGGYWATVFQMPVTFTIEERD
;
A
#
# COMPACT_ATOMS: atom_id res chain seq x y z
N MET A 1 9.16 -18.99 -35.62
CA MET A 1 7.82 -18.90 -36.26
C MET A 1 6.84 -19.62 -35.34
N LEU A 2 6.04 -18.89 -34.55
CA LEU A 2 5.09 -19.49 -33.61
C LEU A 2 3.97 -20.18 -34.40
N GLN A 3 3.85 -21.50 -34.26
CA GLN A 3 2.74 -22.24 -34.88
C GLN A 3 1.46 -21.90 -34.13
N LEU A 4 0.53 -21.25 -34.83
CA LEU A 4 -0.80 -20.97 -34.29
C LEU A 4 -1.60 -22.26 -34.15
N PRO A 5 -2.45 -22.39 -33.11
CA PRO A 5 -3.26 -23.59 -32.91
C PRO A 5 -4.14 -23.85 -34.14
N THR A 6 -4.20 -25.11 -34.57
CA THR A 6 -4.96 -25.52 -35.77
C THR A 6 -6.43 -25.82 -35.44
N SER A 7 -6.75 -26.17 -34.18
CA SER A 7 -8.11 -26.47 -33.78
C SER A 7 -8.91 -25.19 -33.47
N ARG A 8 -10.20 -25.20 -33.84
CA ARG A 8 -11.13 -24.09 -33.56
C ARG A 8 -11.29 -23.85 -32.05
N GLY A 9 -11.22 -24.91 -31.24
CA GLY A 9 -11.31 -24.82 -29.78
C GLY A 9 -10.11 -24.11 -29.16
N ASP A 10 -8.90 -24.38 -29.64
CA ASP A 10 -7.69 -23.77 -29.08
C ASP A 10 -7.54 -22.30 -29.52
N ARG A 11 -8.03 -21.94 -30.71
CA ARG A 11 -8.12 -20.53 -31.14
C ARG A 11 -9.08 -19.72 -30.26
N LEU A 12 -10.23 -20.30 -29.90
CA LEU A 12 -11.19 -19.67 -28.98
C LEU A 12 -10.60 -19.47 -27.58
N LYS A 13 -9.85 -20.46 -27.07
CA LYS A 13 -9.13 -20.33 -25.79
C LYS A 13 -8.07 -19.24 -25.84
N LEU A 14 -7.31 -19.15 -26.93
CA LEU A 14 -6.28 -18.12 -27.10
C LEU A 14 -6.88 -16.70 -27.14
N VAL A 15 -8.00 -16.53 -27.87
CA VAL A 15 -8.72 -15.24 -27.94
C VAL A 15 -9.34 -14.88 -26.59
N PHE A 16 -9.90 -15.85 -25.86
CA PHE A 16 -10.42 -15.63 -24.52
C PHE A 16 -9.30 -15.25 -23.54
N LEU A 17 -8.16 -15.96 -23.57
CA LEU A 17 -7.01 -15.67 -22.72
C LEU A 17 -6.43 -14.28 -23.02
N ALA A 18 -6.32 -13.93 -24.31
CA ALA A 18 -5.90 -12.60 -24.72
C ALA A 18 -6.90 -11.52 -24.28
N GLY A 19 -8.21 -11.77 -24.39
CA GLY A 19 -9.25 -10.86 -23.91
C GLY A 19 -9.20 -10.65 -22.39
N VAL A 20 -8.98 -11.71 -21.60
CA VAL A 20 -8.85 -11.62 -20.15
C VAL A 20 -7.59 -10.83 -19.74
N VAL A 21 -6.47 -11.05 -20.42
CA VAL A 21 -5.22 -10.31 -20.18
C VAL A 21 -5.33 -8.84 -20.62
N ILE A 22 -6.02 -8.56 -21.72
CA ILE A 22 -6.15 -7.21 -22.29
C ILE A 22 -7.20 -6.36 -21.54
N PHE A 23 -8.32 -6.94 -21.12
CA PHE A 23 -9.45 -6.18 -20.55
C PHE A 23 -9.60 -6.29 -19.03
N GLY A 24 -9.06 -7.33 -18.38
CA GLY A 24 -9.17 -7.50 -16.91
C GLY A 24 -7.91 -7.14 -16.13
N GLY A 25 -6.82 -6.79 -16.81
CA GLY A 25 -5.49 -6.77 -16.22
C GLY A 25 -5.05 -8.14 -15.67
N ILE A 26 -3.82 -8.24 -15.20
CA ILE A 26 -3.28 -9.47 -14.59
C ILE A 26 -4.13 -9.89 -13.36
N SER A 27 -4.74 -8.93 -12.66
CA SER A 27 -5.63 -9.17 -11.52
C SER A 27 -6.92 -9.93 -11.92
N GLY A 28 -7.60 -9.51 -12.99
CA GLY A 28 -8.78 -10.22 -13.51
C GLY A 28 -8.45 -11.62 -14.06
N GLY A 29 -7.27 -11.79 -14.65
CA GLY A 29 -6.75 -13.10 -15.06
C GLY A 29 -6.47 -14.04 -13.87
N CYS A 30 -5.94 -13.52 -12.77
CA CYS A 30 -5.72 -14.28 -11.53
C CYS A 30 -7.05 -14.64 -10.85
N HIS A 31 -8.03 -13.72 -10.83
CA HIS A 31 -9.37 -14.01 -10.30
C HIS A 31 -10.11 -15.06 -11.13
N ILE A 32 -10.10 -14.95 -12.46
CA ILE A 32 -10.70 -15.98 -13.34
C ILE A 32 -9.91 -17.29 -13.27
N GLY A 33 -8.58 -17.24 -13.19
CA GLY A 33 -7.73 -18.42 -13.04
C GLY A 33 -7.94 -19.15 -11.70
N SER A 34 -8.13 -18.40 -10.62
CA SER A 34 -8.55 -18.89 -9.31
C SER A 34 -9.94 -19.51 -9.36
N LEU A 35 -10.91 -18.83 -10.00
CA LEU A 35 -12.27 -19.32 -10.18
C LEU A 35 -12.33 -20.61 -11.01
N LEU A 36 -11.53 -20.69 -12.08
CA LEU A 36 -11.46 -21.85 -12.97
C LEU A 36 -10.72 -23.03 -12.32
N ARG A 37 -9.68 -22.78 -11.50
CA ARG A 37 -9.05 -23.83 -10.68
C ARG A 37 -10.03 -24.35 -9.62
N SER A 38 -10.66 -23.44 -8.88
CA SER A 38 -11.74 -23.74 -7.92
C SER A 38 -12.87 -24.59 -8.53
N GLN A 39 -13.36 -24.23 -9.72
CA GLN A 39 -14.40 -25.02 -10.41
C GLN A 39 -13.91 -26.37 -10.91
N ARG A 40 -12.65 -26.46 -11.36
CA ARG A 40 -12.05 -27.71 -11.81
C ARG A 40 -11.85 -28.68 -10.64
N ASP A 41 -11.43 -28.16 -9.48
CA ASP A 41 -11.21 -28.94 -8.26
C ASP A 41 -12.53 -29.36 -7.60
N ALA A 42 -13.56 -28.51 -7.66
CA ALA A 42 -14.93 -28.84 -7.24
C ALA A 42 -15.57 -29.93 -8.10
N ARG A 43 -15.30 -29.96 -9.42
CA ARG A 43 -15.79 -31.02 -10.33
C ARG A 43 -15.05 -32.35 -10.16
N ALA A 44 -13.82 -32.34 -9.66
CA ALA A 44 -13.06 -33.53 -9.38
C ALA A 44 -13.47 -34.22 -8.06
N GLY A 45 -14.34 -33.59 -7.24
CA GLY A 45 -14.75 -34.12 -5.93
C GLY A 45 -13.62 -34.15 -4.89
N ILE A 46 -12.50 -33.47 -5.16
CA ILE A 46 -11.30 -33.48 -4.30
C ILE A 46 -11.41 -32.42 -3.20
N PHE A 47 -12.16 -31.33 -3.43
CA PHE A 47 -12.49 -30.35 -2.39
C PHE A 47 -13.94 -29.86 -2.55
N GLY A 48 -14.75 -29.98 -1.51
CA GLY A 48 -16.02 -29.23 -1.41
C GLY A 48 -15.76 -27.72 -1.45
N PRO A 49 -16.78 -26.86 -1.60
CA PRO A 49 -16.59 -25.41 -1.65
C PRO A 49 -15.70 -24.98 -0.48
N HIS A 50 -14.49 -24.52 -0.80
CA HIS A 50 -13.45 -24.30 0.19
C HIS A 50 -14.00 -23.31 1.23
N PRO A 51 -14.00 -23.64 2.53
CA PRO A 51 -14.65 -22.83 3.57
C PRO A 51 -14.18 -21.36 3.59
N GLN A 52 -13.02 -21.07 3.02
CA GLN A 52 -12.49 -19.71 2.82
C GLN A 52 -13.40 -18.80 1.96
N PHE A 53 -14.12 -19.32 0.95
CA PHE A 53 -15.00 -18.47 0.13
C PHE A 53 -16.25 -17.95 0.87
N ARG A 54 -16.68 -18.62 1.96
CA ARG A 54 -17.78 -18.12 2.80
C ARG A 54 -17.33 -17.08 3.84
N LEU A 55 -16.04 -17.08 4.20
CA LEU A 55 -15.45 -16.13 5.14
C LEU A 55 -15.12 -14.78 4.48
N MET A 56 -14.73 -14.79 3.20
CA MET A 56 -14.43 -13.56 2.44
C MET A 56 -15.61 -12.57 2.40
N ASN A 57 -16.85 -13.05 2.43
CA ASN A 57 -18.04 -12.18 2.44
C ASN A 57 -18.29 -11.46 3.78
N ARG A 58 -17.45 -11.68 4.80
CA ARG A 58 -17.63 -11.08 6.14
C ARG A 58 -16.53 -10.09 6.49
N ILE A 59 -15.32 -10.25 5.97
CA ILE A 59 -14.21 -9.34 6.25
C ILE A 59 -14.50 -8.03 5.49
N PRO A 60 -14.54 -6.88 6.17
CA PRO A 60 -14.79 -5.63 5.49
C PRO A 60 -13.65 -5.38 4.51
N THR A 61 -14.02 -5.01 3.28
CA THR A 61 -13.07 -4.63 2.23
C THR A 61 -12.18 -3.49 2.68
N SER A 62 -12.65 -2.65 3.62
CA SER A 62 -11.88 -1.56 4.19
C SER A 62 -11.71 -1.66 5.71
N THR A 63 -10.52 -1.25 6.18
CA THR A 63 -10.27 -0.93 7.59
C THR A 63 -9.73 0.48 7.70
N ARG A 64 -10.00 1.15 8.83
CA ARG A 64 -9.35 2.42 9.19
C ARG A 64 -8.11 2.08 10.01
N PRO A 65 -6.90 2.09 9.42
CA PRO A 65 -5.71 1.69 10.14
C PRO A 65 -5.34 2.68 11.24
N GLY A 66 -4.68 2.14 12.27
CA GLY A 66 -4.01 2.86 13.33
C GLY A 66 -4.93 3.64 14.29
N PRO A 67 -4.34 4.47 15.16
CA PRO A 67 -5.10 5.30 16.08
C PRO A 67 -6.09 6.21 15.34
N LYS A 68 -7.22 6.52 16.01
CA LYS A 68 -8.29 7.36 15.47
C LYS A 68 -7.72 8.60 14.77
N ARG A 69 -8.04 8.75 13.49
CA ARG A 69 -7.71 9.91 12.68
C ARG A 69 -8.55 11.08 13.17
N PHE A 70 -7.89 12.16 13.60
CA PHE A 70 -8.58 13.39 13.96
C PHE A 70 -8.60 14.31 12.74
N ALA A 71 -9.62 14.17 11.89
CA ALA A 71 -9.73 14.90 10.62
C ALA A 71 -9.55 16.43 10.76
N ASN A 72 -9.85 16.99 11.93
CA ASN A 72 -9.82 18.44 12.19
C ASN A 72 -8.90 18.87 13.35
N ARG A 73 -8.03 17.98 13.85
CA ARG A 73 -7.09 18.36 14.91
C ARG A 73 -5.70 18.51 14.31
N GLN A 74 -5.25 19.74 14.15
CA GLN A 74 -3.84 20.02 13.89
C GLN A 74 -3.05 19.57 15.12
N LEU A 75 -2.37 18.44 15.00
CA LEU A 75 -1.44 17.99 16.00
C LEU A 75 -0.21 18.91 15.92
N ALA A 76 0.33 19.32 17.06
CA ALA A 76 1.52 20.14 17.09
C ALA A 76 2.74 19.34 16.62
N PHE A 77 3.68 20.00 15.97
CA PHE A 77 5.02 19.46 15.74
C PHE A 77 5.79 19.44 17.06
N THR A 78 6.32 18.28 17.41
CA THR A 78 6.97 17.99 18.70
C THR A 78 8.26 17.20 18.54
N LEU A 79 8.52 16.66 17.34
CA LEU A 79 9.72 15.89 17.05
C LEU A 79 10.87 16.81 16.65
N ASP A 80 12.05 16.53 17.19
CA ASP A 80 13.29 17.25 16.93
C ASP A 80 14.48 16.27 16.86
N ASP A 81 15.71 16.79 16.79
CA ASP A 81 16.92 15.95 16.74
C ASP A 81 17.22 15.18 18.03
N GLN A 82 16.56 15.50 19.14
CA GLN A 82 16.79 14.85 20.44
C GLN A 82 15.87 13.66 20.68
N ASN A 83 14.67 13.66 20.09
CA ASN A 83 13.63 12.67 20.37
C ASN A 83 13.13 11.88 19.14
N SER A 84 13.78 12.07 17.99
CA SER A 84 13.39 11.44 16.73
C SER A 84 14.59 11.09 15.84
N VAL A 85 14.33 10.27 14.82
CA VAL A 85 15.26 9.99 13.74
C VAL A 85 14.71 10.61 12.45
N ARG A 86 15.58 11.27 11.68
CA ARG A 86 15.23 11.79 10.36
C ARG A 86 15.29 10.68 9.31
N MET A 87 14.23 10.51 8.53
CA MET A 87 14.23 9.61 7.38
C MET A 87 15.08 10.18 6.23
N THR A 88 15.67 9.29 5.44
CA THR A 88 16.43 9.68 4.24
C THR A 88 15.49 9.80 3.06
N GLY A 89 15.34 11.02 2.51
CA GLY A 89 14.59 11.29 1.29
C GLY A 89 15.36 10.87 0.03
N ARG A 90 14.65 10.36 -0.97
CA ARG A 90 15.16 10.07 -2.31
C ARG A 90 14.09 10.40 -3.35
N ASP A 91 14.54 10.72 -4.56
CA ASP A 91 13.66 10.95 -5.69
C ASP A 91 13.64 9.69 -6.56
N GLU A 92 12.46 9.35 -7.09
CA GLU A 92 12.26 8.31 -8.09
C GLU A 92 11.46 8.88 -9.27
N PRO A 93 12.07 9.71 -10.11
CA PRO A 93 11.35 10.52 -11.10
C PRO A 93 10.51 9.71 -12.09
N ASP A 94 10.85 8.44 -12.33
CA ASP A 94 10.13 7.55 -13.25
C ASP A 94 8.88 6.91 -12.62
N THR A 95 8.72 6.96 -11.30
CA THR A 95 7.64 6.30 -10.55
C THR A 95 6.86 7.25 -9.64
N GLU A 96 7.30 8.49 -9.51
CA GLU A 96 6.63 9.54 -8.73
C GLU A 96 5.33 10.01 -9.39
N ARG A 97 4.34 10.36 -8.56
CA ARG A 97 3.04 10.89 -8.98
C ARG A 97 3.05 12.41 -8.91
N TRP A 98 2.50 13.10 -9.91
CA TRP A 98 2.55 14.57 -10.01
C TRP A 98 1.19 15.27 -10.02
N CYS A 99 0.25 14.71 -9.28
CA CYS A 99 -1.03 15.32 -8.92
C CYS A 99 -1.41 14.93 -7.49
N ASP A 100 -2.21 15.77 -6.84
CA ASP A 100 -2.66 15.53 -5.47
C ASP A 100 -3.73 14.41 -5.40
N ILE A 101 -4.31 14.17 -4.21
CA ILE A 101 -5.32 13.12 -4.04
C ILE A 101 -6.65 13.44 -4.75
N ALA A 102 -6.88 14.69 -5.16
CA ALA A 102 -8.06 15.12 -5.91
C ALA A 102 -7.81 15.17 -7.43
N ASP A 103 -6.68 14.61 -7.91
CA ASP A 103 -6.20 14.72 -9.29
C ASP A 103 -5.93 16.16 -9.75
N HIS A 104 -5.68 17.11 -8.84
CA HIS A 104 -5.18 18.41 -9.26
C HIS A 104 -3.69 18.32 -9.58
N PHE A 105 -3.36 18.56 -10.84
CA PHE A 105 -1.99 18.50 -11.33
C PHE A 105 -1.12 19.66 -10.81
N TYR A 106 0.13 19.35 -10.49
CA TYR A 106 1.10 20.35 -10.10
C TYR A 106 1.64 21.11 -11.33
N THR A 107 2.05 22.36 -11.15
CA THR A 107 2.68 23.14 -12.21
C THR A 107 4.01 22.52 -12.62
N ARG A 108 4.39 22.67 -13.89
CA ARG A 108 5.72 22.29 -14.38
C ARG A 108 6.86 22.92 -13.56
N ARG A 109 6.66 24.14 -13.07
CA ARG A 109 7.64 24.85 -12.23
C ARG A 109 7.81 24.15 -10.88
N PHE A 110 6.71 23.77 -10.23
CA PHE A 110 6.74 23.01 -8.99
C PHE A 110 7.45 21.67 -9.19
N VAL A 111 7.02 20.88 -10.19
CA VAL A 111 7.62 19.57 -10.50
C VAL A 111 9.12 19.69 -10.74
N ALA A 112 9.58 20.67 -11.52
CA ALA A 112 10.99 20.87 -11.82
C ALA A 112 11.84 21.33 -10.61
N GLY A 113 11.21 21.90 -9.58
CA GLY A 113 11.89 22.41 -8.37
C GLY A 113 11.73 21.52 -7.14
N TYR A 114 10.80 20.58 -7.15
CA TYR A 114 10.53 19.68 -6.04
C TYR A 114 11.58 18.56 -5.96
N SER A 115 11.95 18.20 -4.74
CA SER A 115 12.72 16.98 -4.45
C SER A 115 12.39 16.53 -3.04
N ASN A 116 12.13 15.23 -2.89
CA ASN A 116 11.92 14.58 -1.60
C ASN A 116 13.15 14.69 -0.69
N ARG A 117 14.35 14.96 -1.24
CA ARG A 117 15.58 15.19 -0.48
C ARG A 117 15.56 16.51 0.31
N ASN A 118 14.75 17.47 -0.13
CA ASN A 118 14.61 18.76 0.54
C ASN A 118 13.57 18.75 1.67
N SER A 119 12.70 17.74 1.69
CA SER A 119 11.69 17.56 2.74
C SER A 119 12.32 17.08 4.05
N VAL A 120 11.60 17.25 5.15
CA VAL A 120 11.98 16.76 6.47
C VAL A 120 10.90 15.81 6.97
N VAL A 121 11.26 14.54 7.16
CA VAL A 121 10.40 13.55 7.81
C VAL A 121 11.11 13.02 9.04
N ARG A 122 10.50 13.20 10.22
CA ARG A 122 10.99 12.76 11.52
C ARG A 122 10.10 11.67 12.08
N VAL A 123 10.71 10.67 12.69
CA VAL A 123 9.98 9.54 13.28
C VAL A 123 10.52 9.24 14.67
N SER A 124 9.61 9.02 15.60
CA SER A 124 9.89 8.45 16.92
C SER A 124 9.12 7.14 17.06
N ILE A 125 9.80 6.05 17.42
CA ILE A 125 9.18 4.72 17.54
C ILE A 125 9.29 4.19 18.96
N SER A 126 8.30 3.38 19.37
CA SER A 126 8.44 2.55 20.56
C SER A 126 9.36 1.37 20.25
N ALA A 127 10.52 1.30 20.90
CA ALA A 127 11.49 0.23 20.65
C ALA A 127 11.01 -1.16 21.12
N ARG A 128 10.00 -1.22 21.99
CA ARG A 128 9.49 -2.45 22.59
C ARG A 128 7.98 -2.31 22.87
N GLY A 129 7.21 -3.36 22.63
CA GLY A 129 5.78 -3.42 22.97
C GLY A 129 5.01 -4.50 22.21
N PRO A 130 3.67 -4.57 22.36
CA PRO A 130 2.83 -5.60 21.72
C PRO A 130 2.51 -5.31 20.24
N SER A 131 2.92 -4.14 19.72
CA SER A 131 2.81 -3.75 18.32
C SER A 131 3.90 -2.75 17.95
N PHE A 132 4.20 -2.65 16.64
CA PHE A 132 5.05 -1.62 16.09
C PHE A 132 4.28 -0.31 15.99
N LYS A 133 4.64 0.68 16.80
CA LYS A 133 3.96 1.98 16.87
C LYS A 133 4.91 3.13 17.04
N GLY A 134 4.45 4.32 16.68
CA GLY A 134 5.25 5.52 16.76
C GLY A 134 4.49 6.76 16.32
N ARG A 135 5.28 7.80 16.09
CA ARG A 135 4.84 9.10 15.61
C ARG A 135 5.72 9.55 14.47
N LEU A 136 5.09 10.10 13.44
CA LEU A 136 5.71 10.69 12.26
C LEU A 136 5.30 12.15 12.14
N GLU A 137 6.28 13.01 11.85
CA GLU A 137 6.06 14.42 11.54
C GLU A 137 6.81 14.77 10.27
N ALA A 138 6.12 15.41 9.32
CA ALA A 138 6.66 15.72 8.01
C ALA A 138 6.41 17.17 7.62
N THR A 139 7.38 17.79 6.94
CA THR A 139 7.27 19.11 6.31
C THR A 139 7.94 19.11 4.94
N GLY A 140 7.43 19.96 4.04
CA GLY A 140 7.98 20.12 2.69
C GLY A 140 7.76 18.91 1.78
N LEU A 141 6.78 18.06 2.09
CA LEU A 141 6.30 17.02 1.18
C LEU A 141 5.41 17.63 0.07
N LYS A 142 4.96 16.80 -0.88
CA LYS A 142 3.98 17.25 -1.89
C LYS A 142 2.70 17.73 -1.19
N PRO A 143 2.13 18.90 -1.53
CA PRO A 143 0.87 19.38 -0.96
C PRO A 143 -0.32 18.47 -1.25
N ASN A 144 -1.22 18.31 -0.27
CA ASN A 144 -2.48 17.57 -0.41
C ASN A 144 -2.30 16.12 -0.93
N PHE A 145 -1.19 15.48 -0.60
CA PHE A 145 -0.74 14.23 -1.20
C PHE A 145 -0.78 13.07 -0.19
N ALA A 146 -1.09 11.86 -0.67
CA ALA A 146 -1.16 10.66 0.16
C ALA A 146 0.16 9.88 0.18
N TYR A 147 0.64 9.55 1.38
CA TYR A 147 1.80 8.71 1.60
C TYR A 147 1.40 7.45 2.37
N GLN A 148 1.79 6.30 1.82
CA GLN A 148 1.66 4.99 2.44
C GLN A 148 2.80 4.78 3.45
N ILE A 149 2.48 4.28 4.65
CA ILE A 149 3.46 3.88 5.68
C ILE A 149 3.61 2.36 5.61
N LYS A 150 4.82 1.89 5.30
CA LYS A 150 5.13 0.45 5.21
C LYS A 150 6.29 0.07 6.11
N LEU A 151 6.22 -1.15 6.63
CA LEU A 151 7.36 -1.80 7.26
C LEU A 151 7.90 -2.86 6.30
N ALA A 152 9.14 -2.69 5.87
CA ALA A 152 9.84 -3.62 4.98
C ALA A 152 10.87 -4.44 5.76
N GLY A 153 10.88 -5.75 5.56
CA GLY A 153 11.84 -6.65 6.23
C GLY A 153 13.27 -6.46 5.72
N ASP A 154 14.24 -6.59 6.62
CA ASP A 154 15.65 -6.68 6.24
C ASP A 154 16.04 -8.15 6.07
N PHE A 155 16.51 -8.54 4.88
CA PHE A 155 16.86 -9.93 4.60
C PHE A 155 17.98 -10.49 5.49
N SER A 156 18.84 -9.63 6.05
CA SER A 156 19.86 -10.05 7.02
C SER A 156 19.26 -10.57 8.33
N ASP A 157 18.06 -10.10 8.71
CA ASP A 157 17.20 -10.72 9.72
C ASP A 157 16.18 -11.61 9.03
N ARG A 158 16.65 -12.79 8.60
CA ARG A 158 15.86 -13.73 7.81
C ARG A 158 14.50 -14.08 8.44
N ARG A 159 14.47 -14.22 9.77
CA ARG A 159 13.24 -14.59 10.50
C ARG A 159 12.26 -13.41 10.55
N GLY A 160 12.74 -12.22 10.91
CA GLY A 160 11.92 -11.01 10.91
C GLY A 160 11.39 -10.66 9.53
N PHE A 161 12.23 -10.79 8.51
CA PHE A 161 11.86 -10.66 7.09
C PHE A 161 10.69 -11.58 6.72
N GLU A 162 10.79 -12.87 7.07
CA GLU A 162 9.74 -13.83 6.75
C GLU A 162 8.43 -13.56 7.48
N PHE A 163 8.49 -13.19 8.76
CA PHE A 163 7.30 -12.82 9.52
C PHE A 163 6.62 -11.59 8.92
N ILE A 164 7.36 -10.57 8.51
CA ILE A 164 6.81 -9.39 7.85
C ILE A 164 6.11 -9.78 6.54
N GLY A 165 6.73 -10.62 5.69
CA GLY A 165 6.12 -11.01 4.42
C GLY A 165 4.86 -11.87 4.55
N LYS A 166 4.84 -12.80 5.53
CA LYS A 166 3.67 -13.66 5.80
C LYS A 166 2.47 -12.90 6.37
N VAL A 167 2.72 -11.85 7.15
CA VAL A 167 1.66 -10.98 7.67
C VAL A 167 1.27 -9.89 6.67
N GLY A 168 2.23 -9.45 5.87
CA GLY A 168 2.06 -8.50 4.78
C GLY A 168 2.05 -9.20 3.43
N ARG A 169 3.04 -8.85 2.61
CA ARG A 169 3.10 -9.17 1.18
C ARG A 169 4.53 -9.45 0.73
N TRP A 170 4.63 -10.12 -0.41
CA TRP A 170 5.88 -10.36 -1.11
C TRP A 170 5.91 -9.61 -2.43
N ARG A 171 7.09 -9.08 -2.79
CA ARG A 171 7.41 -8.66 -4.14
C ARG A 171 8.63 -9.42 -4.61
N LEU A 172 8.41 -10.37 -5.51
CA LEU A 172 9.50 -11.07 -6.19
C LEU A 172 10.11 -10.15 -7.26
N PRO A 173 11.35 -10.40 -7.71
CA PRO A 173 11.96 -9.65 -8.80
C PRO A 173 11.10 -9.65 -10.08
N GLY A 174 11.06 -8.52 -10.76
CA GLY A 174 10.31 -8.32 -12.01
C GLY A 174 9.14 -7.35 -11.86
N LEU A 175 8.17 -7.48 -12.77
CA LEU A 175 7.02 -6.57 -12.89
C LEU A 175 5.71 -7.18 -12.37
N GLY A 176 5.75 -8.42 -11.86
CA GLY A 176 4.56 -9.03 -11.27
C GLY A 176 4.19 -8.36 -9.96
N THR A 177 2.92 -8.44 -9.61
CA THR A 177 2.36 -7.98 -8.35
C THR A 177 1.52 -9.11 -7.74
N ASN A 178 1.15 -8.97 -6.46
CA ASN A 178 0.24 -9.90 -5.77
C ASN A 178 0.79 -11.34 -5.58
N TYR A 179 2.07 -11.46 -5.24
CA TYR A 179 2.67 -12.76 -4.92
C TYR A 179 2.16 -13.32 -3.58
N THR A 180 1.90 -14.61 -3.56
CA THR A 180 1.43 -15.38 -2.40
C THR A 180 2.60 -15.93 -1.58
N ASP A 181 2.30 -16.45 -0.38
CA ASP A 181 3.30 -17.17 0.43
C ASP A 181 3.86 -18.38 -0.31
N LEU A 182 3.04 -19.06 -1.12
CA LEU A 182 3.49 -20.19 -1.93
C LEU A 182 4.46 -19.76 -3.03
N ASP A 183 4.23 -18.62 -3.67
CA ASP A 183 5.15 -18.07 -4.68
C ASP A 183 6.52 -17.77 -4.04
N TYR A 184 6.52 -17.23 -2.83
CA TYR A 184 7.74 -17.04 -2.06
C TYR A 184 8.42 -18.35 -1.66
N GLU A 185 7.66 -19.32 -1.13
CA GLU A 185 8.19 -20.61 -0.69
C GLU A 185 8.85 -21.38 -1.84
N THR A 186 8.26 -21.31 -3.03
CA THR A 186 8.77 -21.97 -4.25
C THR A 186 9.84 -21.16 -4.99
N TYR A 187 10.08 -19.90 -4.61
CA TYR A 187 11.15 -19.09 -5.18
C TYR A 187 12.53 -19.69 -4.83
N PRO A 188 13.52 -19.69 -5.74
CA PRO A 188 14.83 -20.30 -5.48
C PRO A 188 15.49 -19.75 -4.21
N ASP A 189 15.90 -20.64 -3.30
CA ASP A 189 16.42 -20.26 -1.97
C ASP A 189 17.65 -19.34 -2.05
N ASP A 190 18.53 -19.57 -3.02
CA ASP A 190 19.72 -18.77 -3.29
C ASP A 190 19.39 -17.38 -3.86
N GLU A 191 18.20 -17.20 -4.44
CA GLU A 191 17.71 -15.92 -4.96
C GLU A 191 16.79 -15.17 -3.99
N LYS A 192 16.32 -15.78 -2.90
CA LYS A 192 15.35 -15.14 -1.98
C LYS A 192 15.79 -13.79 -1.41
N HIS A 193 17.10 -13.51 -1.39
CA HIS A 193 17.66 -12.23 -0.97
C HIS A 193 17.26 -11.04 -1.85
N THR A 194 16.73 -11.31 -3.05
CA THR A 194 16.21 -10.30 -3.99
C THR A 194 14.71 -10.04 -3.83
N VAL A 195 14.02 -10.81 -2.98
CA VAL A 195 12.61 -10.63 -2.67
C VAL A 195 12.44 -9.51 -1.66
N GLU A 196 11.41 -8.69 -1.83
CA GLU A 196 10.99 -7.72 -0.82
C GLU A 196 9.84 -8.30 0.00
N ALA A 197 9.98 -8.26 1.31
CA ALA A 197 8.90 -8.52 2.26
C ALA A 197 8.45 -7.18 2.84
N TYR A 198 7.15 -6.87 2.78
CA TYR A 198 6.64 -5.63 3.36
C TYR A 198 5.20 -5.76 3.83
N ILE A 199 4.81 -4.88 4.75
CA ILE A 199 3.42 -4.69 5.15
C ILE A 199 3.06 -3.21 5.02
N LEU A 200 2.02 -2.90 4.25
CA LEU A 200 1.35 -1.61 4.28
C LEU A 200 0.38 -1.67 5.45
N PHE A 201 0.56 -0.81 6.44
CA PHE A 201 -0.25 -0.90 7.67
C PHE A 201 -0.90 0.44 8.04
N ASP A 202 -0.46 1.55 7.46
CA ASP A 202 -1.06 2.86 7.70
C ASP A 202 -0.78 3.82 6.53
N TYR A 203 -1.35 5.01 6.57
CA TYR A 203 -1.14 6.08 5.59
C TYR A 203 -1.46 7.46 6.18
N PHE A 204 -0.99 8.52 5.55
CA PHE A 204 -1.39 9.90 5.87
C PHE A 204 -1.54 10.75 4.61
N VAL A 205 -2.22 11.88 4.74
CA VAL A 205 -2.35 12.91 3.69
C VAL A 205 -1.74 14.20 4.23
N THR A 206 -0.94 14.88 3.42
CA THR A 206 -0.38 16.19 3.77
C THR A 206 -1.41 17.30 3.59
N ASN A 207 -1.25 18.41 4.31
CA ASN A 207 -2.04 19.60 4.06
C ASN A 207 -1.55 20.38 2.82
N ARG A 208 -2.14 21.55 2.56
CA ARG A 208 -1.76 22.46 1.47
C ARG A 208 -0.30 22.94 1.50
N ASP A 209 0.36 22.85 2.65
CA ASP A 209 1.75 23.30 2.84
C ASP A 209 2.73 22.12 2.81
N GLY A 210 2.26 20.91 2.50
CA GLY A 210 3.10 19.71 2.49
C GLY A 210 3.48 19.22 3.88
N GLU A 211 2.68 19.55 4.88
CA GLU A 211 2.88 19.18 6.28
C GLU A 211 1.96 18.03 6.71
N ALA A 212 2.45 17.16 7.58
CA ALA A 212 1.64 16.11 8.18
C ALA A 212 2.15 15.71 9.56
N VAL A 213 1.22 15.24 10.40
CA VAL A 213 1.51 14.60 11.68
C VAL A 213 0.66 13.33 11.80
N ARG A 214 1.31 12.21 12.08
CA ARG A 214 0.64 10.91 12.19
C ARG A 214 1.21 10.07 13.32
N ASP A 215 0.40 9.80 14.32
CA ASP A 215 0.62 8.66 15.21
C ASP A 215 0.14 7.39 14.49
N PHE A 216 0.96 6.36 14.49
CA PHE A 216 0.72 5.11 13.76
C PHE A 216 0.90 3.89 14.66
N GLU A 217 0.22 2.80 14.32
CA GLU A 217 0.34 1.49 14.94
C GLU A 217 0.09 0.42 13.87
N LEU A 218 0.90 -0.64 13.88
CA LEU A 218 0.68 -1.81 13.03
C LEU A 218 -0.45 -2.64 13.65
N ASP A 219 -1.67 -2.40 13.17
CA ASP A 219 -2.87 -3.13 13.55
C ASP A 219 -3.60 -3.76 12.35
N SER A 220 -3.09 -3.51 11.14
CA SER A 220 -3.72 -3.83 9.87
C SER A 220 -2.69 -4.30 8.83
N SER A 221 -3.13 -5.13 7.88
CA SER A 221 -2.41 -5.46 6.66
C SER A 221 -3.25 -4.98 5.49
N LEU A 222 -2.80 -3.93 4.82
CA LEU A 222 -3.53 -3.23 3.78
C LEU A 222 -2.98 -3.63 2.41
N HIS A 223 -3.86 -3.69 1.43
CA HIS A 223 -3.54 -3.95 0.04
C HIS A 223 -3.10 -2.67 -0.68
N VAL A 224 -3.97 -1.65 -0.65
CA VAL A 224 -3.83 -0.40 -1.40
C VAL A 224 -4.78 0.68 -0.85
N LEU A 225 -4.59 1.93 -1.25
CA LEU A 225 -5.50 3.03 -0.97
C LEU A 225 -6.36 3.35 -2.21
N TRP A 226 -7.58 3.78 -1.93
CA TRP A 226 -8.58 4.12 -2.93
C TRP A 226 -9.19 5.47 -2.61
N ARG A 227 -9.61 6.17 -3.65
CA ARG A 227 -10.50 7.32 -3.53
C ARG A 227 -11.95 6.88 -3.68
N ASN A 228 -12.86 7.55 -2.97
CA ASN A 228 -14.28 7.19 -2.95
C ASN A 228 -14.99 7.22 -4.31
N ASP A 229 -14.47 7.95 -5.29
CA ASP A 229 -15.03 8.08 -6.65
C ASP A 229 -14.40 7.09 -7.66
N GLN A 230 -13.36 6.35 -7.28
CA GLN A 230 -12.68 5.39 -8.16
C GLN A 230 -13.34 4.02 -8.17
N ASP A 231 -14.14 3.71 -7.14
CA ASP A 231 -14.67 2.38 -6.94
C ASP A 231 -16.20 2.39 -6.79
N ASP A 232 -16.86 1.61 -7.64
CA ASP A 232 -18.32 1.39 -7.64
C ASP A 232 -18.71 0.17 -6.79
N THR A 233 -17.78 -0.40 -6.00
CA THR A 233 -17.99 -1.63 -5.21
C THR A 233 -18.99 -1.48 -4.05
N GLY A 234 -19.59 -0.31 -3.84
CA GLY A 234 -20.61 -0.10 -2.82
C GLY A 234 -20.07 -0.16 -1.39
N ILE A 235 -18.83 0.26 -1.19
CA ILE A 235 -18.23 0.37 0.13
C ILE A 235 -19.06 1.31 0.99
N GLU A 236 -19.25 0.92 2.26
CA GLU A 236 -19.94 1.76 3.21
C GLU A 236 -19.24 3.13 3.30
N GLU A 237 -20.01 4.20 3.05
CA GLU A 237 -19.55 5.61 3.09
C GLU A 237 -18.80 5.95 4.39
N ASN A 238 -19.04 5.17 5.45
CA ASN A 238 -18.46 5.35 6.78
C ASN A 238 -17.02 4.84 6.93
N THR A 239 -16.40 4.19 5.93
CA THR A 239 -15.04 3.63 6.06
C THR A 239 -13.97 4.64 5.64
N ALA A 240 -14.28 5.50 4.68
CA ALA A 240 -13.36 6.53 4.19
C ALA A 240 -13.02 7.57 5.25
N THR A 241 -11.78 8.07 5.21
CA THR A 241 -11.39 9.30 5.91
C THR A 241 -11.55 10.45 4.93
N ILE A 242 -12.35 11.45 5.32
CA ILE A 242 -12.57 12.65 4.50
C ILE A 242 -11.45 13.65 4.78
N TYR A 243 -10.84 14.15 3.70
CA TYR A 243 -9.82 15.19 3.70
C TYR A 243 -10.33 16.41 2.95
N SER A 244 -10.05 17.60 3.47
CA SER A 244 -10.32 18.87 2.78
C SER A 244 -9.07 19.31 2.01
N ILE A 245 -9.20 19.46 0.70
CA ILE A 245 -8.10 19.69 -0.23
C ILE A 245 -8.16 21.12 -0.73
N ASP A 246 -7.14 21.90 -0.38
CA ASP A 246 -6.99 23.29 -0.80
C ASP A 246 -5.91 23.38 -1.89
N ALA A 247 -6.36 23.41 -3.14
CA ALA A 247 -5.53 23.54 -4.33
C ALA A 247 -5.53 24.97 -4.91
N SER A 248 -5.65 25.99 -4.06
CA SER A 248 -5.75 27.39 -4.49
C SER A 248 -4.42 28.04 -4.88
N ASP A 249 -3.27 27.45 -4.51
CA ASP A 249 -1.95 28.03 -4.76
C ASP A 249 -1.53 27.92 -6.24
N THR A 250 -1.60 29.05 -6.94
CA THR A 250 -1.23 29.17 -8.36
C THR A 250 0.25 28.90 -8.67
N THR A 251 1.12 28.86 -7.66
CA THR A 251 2.53 28.50 -7.83
C THR A 251 2.73 26.98 -7.79
N VAL A 252 1.83 26.26 -7.10
CA VAL A 252 1.86 24.80 -6.94
C VAL A 252 1.00 24.10 -7.99
N TYR A 253 -0.20 24.61 -8.28
CA TYR A 253 -1.20 23.92 -9.13
C TYR A 253 -1.35 24.53 -10.53
N SER A 254 -1.46 23.68 -11.55
CA SER A 254 -1.64 24.12 -12.94
C SER A 254 -3.03 24.70 -13.22
N SER A 255 -4.03 24.19 -12.49
CA SER A 255 -5.43 24.59 -12.58
C SER A 255 -5.97 24.79 -11.16
N PRO A 256 -5.67 25.94 -10.52
CA PRO A 256 -5.99 26.15 -9.11
C PRO A 256 -7.49 26.13 -8.86
N VAL A 257 -7.90 25.51 -7.76
CA VAL A 257 -9.29 25.45 -7.30
C VAL A 257 -9.43 26.31 -6.04
N TYR A 258 -10.21 27.38 -6.16
CA TYR A 258 -10.32 28.40 -5.10
C TYR A 258 -11.25 28.03 -3.94
N GLN A 259 -12.00 26.94 -4.07
CA GLN A 259 -12.83 26.39 -3.01
C GLN A 259 -12.28 25.01 -2.62
N PRO A 260 -12.04 24.73 -1.33
CA PRO A 260 -11.59 23.41 -0.92
C PRO A 260 -12.58 22.33 -1.38
N VAL A 261 -12.05 21.19 -1.80
CA VAL A 261 -12.85 20.01 -2.17
C VAL A 261 -12.69 18.92 -1.13
N GLU A 262 -13.75 18.17 -0.86
CA GLU A 262 -13.68 17.00 0.03
C GLU A 262 -13.34 15.75 -0.76
N VAL A 263 -12.32 15.02 -0.30
CA VAL A 263 -11.89 13.75 -0.88
C VAL A 263 -11.91 12.68 0.19
N GLY A 264 -12.68 11.61 -0.04
CA GLY A 264 -12.66 10.43 0.81
C GLY A 264 -11.58 9.45 0.37
N ILE A 265 -10.68 9.08 1.28
CA ILE A 265 -9.68 8.03 1.07
C ILE A 265 -9.96 6.87 2.01
N TRP A 266 -9.97 5.66 1.48
CA TRP A 266 -10.07 4.43 2.24
C TRP A 266 -8.94 3.48 1.87
N ALA A 267 -8.65 2.53 2.77
CA ALA A 267 -7.62 1.52 2.56
C ALA A 267 -8.29 0.16 2.42
N GLU A 268 -7.94 -0.57 1.36
CA GLU A 268 -8.36 -1.95 1.16
C GLU A 268 -7.56 -2.89 2.05
N CYS A 269 -8.22 -3.84 2.70
CA CYS A 269 -7.56 -4.90 3.47
C CYS A 269 -6.89 -5.91 2.54
N GLU A 270 -5.71 -6.41 2.89
CA GLU A 270 -5.15 -7.62 2.27
C GLU A 270 -5.95 -8.83 2.81
N LEU A 271 -7.10 -9.11 2.20
CA LEU A 271 -8.09 -10.06 2.72
C LEU A 271 -7.51 -11.45 3.04
N ALA A 272 -6.48 -11.89 2.31
CA ALA A 272 -5.81 -13.17 2.55
C ALA A 272 -5.10 -13.28 3.91
N ARG A 273 -4.95 -12.16 4.64
CA ARG A 273 -4.28 -12.08 5.95
C ARG A 273 -5.23 -12.05 7.14
N TYR A 274 -6.54 -12.05 6.87
CA TYR A 274 -7.58 -11.96 7.88
C TYR A 274 -8.39 -13.27 7.91
N ASP A 275 -8.47 -13.86 9.09
CA ASP A 275 -9.35 -14.98 9.43
C ASP A 275 -10.75 -14.49 9.84
N SER A 276 -10.87 -13.24 10.28
CA SER A 276 -12.14 -12.65 10.71
C SER A 276 -12.19 -11.12 10.53
N PRO A 277 -13.40 -10.53 10.51
CA PRO A 277 -13.61 -9.10 10.27
C PRO A 277 -12.96 -8.19 11.32
N ASP A 278 -12.99 -8.63 12.58
CA ASP A 278 -12.52 -7.85 13.73
C ASP A 278 -11.07 -8.20 14.12
N GLN A 279 -10.36 -8.97 13.28
CA GLN A 279 -8.99 -9.38 13.58
C GLN A 279 -8.05 -8.19 13.50
N ILE A 280 -7.29 -8.01 14.58
CA ILE A 280 -6.16 -7.09 14.62
C ILE A 280 -4.93 -7.83 14.09
N ILE A 281 -4.33 -7.30 13.05
CA ILE A 281 -3.08 -7.83 12.52
C ILE A 281 -1.93 -7.45 13.45
N THR A 282 -1.12 -8.44 13.80
CA THR A 282 0.07 -8.25 14.63
C THR A 282 1.23 -9.04 14.09
N LEU A 283 2.44 -8.56 14.36
CA LEU A 283 3.66 -9.33 14.15
C LEU A 283 3.83 -10.34 15.30
N PRO A 284 4.35 -11.55 15.04
CA PRO A 284 4.72 -12.48 16.10
C PRO A 284 5.79 -11.91 17.04
N PRO A 285 5.88 -12.36 18.30
CA PRO A 285 6.96 -11.97 19.21
C PRO A 285 8.34 -12.29 18.61
N ASN A 286 9.16 -11.26 18.46
CA ASN A 286 10.53 -11.32 17.93
C ASN A 286 11.21 -9.95 18.09
N THR A 287 12.53 -9.91 18.02
CA THR A 287 13.29 -8.68 17.75
C THR A 287 13.50 -8.56 16.25
N TYR A 288 13.05 -7.47 15.66
CA TYR A 288 13.07 -7.23 14.23
C TYR A 288 14.17 -6.25 13.85
N THR A 289 14.91 -6.57 12.78
CA THR A 289 15.65 -5.57 11.98
C THR A 289 14.90 -5.35 10.67
N ALA A 290 14.52 -4.11 10.41
CA ALA A 290 13.63 -3.76 9.30
C ALA A 290 13.90 -2.34 8.79
N ARG A 291 13.10 -1.89 7.84
CA ARG A 291 13.07 -0.51 7.34
C ARG A 291 11.65 0.03 7.46
N LEU A 292 11.50 1.20 8.05
CA LEU A 292 10.28 1.99 7.89
C LEU A 292 10.42 2.78 6.59
N ILE A 293 9.45 2.66 5.69
CA ILE A 293 9.47 3.34 4.40
C ILE A 293 8.17 4.11 4.17
N LEU A 294 8.28 5.21 3.43
CA LEU A 294 7.14 5.91 2.86
C LEU A 294 7.14 5.73 1.35
N THR A 295 5.98 5.38 0.81
CA THR A 295 5.78 5.36 -0.64
C THR A 295 4.68 6.34 -1.03
N GLU A 296 4.86 7.00 -2.18
CA GLU A 296 3.80 7.82 -2.77
C GLU A 296 2.62 6.92 -3.18
N GLU A 297 1.38 7.36 -2.94
CA GLU A 297 0.21 6.64 -3.43
C GLU A 297 -0.01 6.91 -4.93
N SER A 298 -0.42 5.88 -5.68
CA SER A 298 -0.77 5.98 -7.09
C SER A 298 -2.28 5.94 -7.36
N PHE A 299 -3.06 5.42 -6.41
CA PHE A 299 -4.50 5.17 -6.55
C PHE A 299 -4.83 4.34 -7.78
N HIS A 300 -3.94 3.42 -8.17
CA HIS A 300 -4.07 2.60 -9.38
C HIS A 300 -4.29 3.41 -10.67
N SER A 301 -3.90 4.68 -10.69
CA SER A 301 -3.95 5.45 -11.92
C SER A 301 -2.86 4.95 -12.86
N PHE A 302 -3.29 4.36 -13.99
CA PHE A 302 -2.40 3.91 -15.06
C PHE A 302 -2.03 5.04 -16.03
N GLU A 303 -2.54 6.26 -15.79
CA GLU A 303 -2.21 7.42 -16.61
C GLU A 303 -0.79 7.89 -16.31
N SER A 304 -0.19 8.65 -17.25
CA SER A 304 1.23 9.02 -17.23
C SER A 304 1.71 9.74 -15.98
N ASP A 305 0.81 10.37 -15.23
CA ASP A 305 1.13 11.10 -14.00
C ASP A 305 0.64 10.38 -12.73
N GLY A 306 0.12 9.16 -12.86
CA GLY A 306 -0.45 8.36 -11.77
C GLY A 306 0.59 7.78 -10.81
N GLY A 307 1.84 7.66 -11.24
CA GLY A 307 2.94 7.07 -10.47
C GLY A 307 2.86 5.55 -10.30
N TYR A 308 3.92 4.95 -9.75
CA TYR A 308 4.08 3.51 -9.55
C TYR A 308 4.61 3.17 -8.14
N TRP A 309 4.02 3.79 -7.12
CA TRP A 309 4.39 3.62 -5.70
C TRP A 309 5.87 3.89 -5.41
N ALA A 310 6.37 5.06 -5.85
CA ALA A 310 7.72 5.54 -5.58
C ALA A 310 8.07 5.44 -4.09
N THR A 311 9.19 4.81 -3.73
CA THR A 311 9.67 4.78 -2.34
C THR A 311 10.53 6.01 -2.09
N VAL A 312 9.94 7.02 -1.47
CA VAL A 312 10.54 8.36 -1.38
C VAL A 312 11.24 8.63 -0.06
N PHE A 313 10.89 7.91 1.01
CA PHE A 313 11.60 8.00 2.30
C PHE A 313 11.84 6.63 2.89
N GLN A 314 12.95 6.50 3.61
CA GLN A 314 13.28 5.29 4.35
C GLN A 314 14.18 5.56 5.55
N MET A 315 14.07 4.71 6.57
CA MET A 315 15.05 4.62 7.66
C MET A 315 15.15 3.19 8.20
N PRO A 316 16.34 2.73 8.62
CA PRO A 316 16.45 1.47 9.35
C PRO A 316 15.75 1.58 10.70
N VAL A 317 15.15 0.48 11.15
CA VAL A 317 14.52 0.38 12.47
C VAL A 317 14.89 -0.95 13.13
N THR A 318 15.03 -0.91 14.45
CA THR A 318 15.14 -2.09 15.29
C THR A 318 14.15 -1.96 16.43
N PHE A 319 13.32 -2.97 16.63
CA PHE A 319 12.30 -3.00 17.67
C PHE A 319 12.00 -4.43 18.11
N THR A 320 11.34 -4.59 19.24
CA THR A 320 10.95 -5.91 19.76
C THR A 320 9.44 -5.96 19.98
N ILE A 321 8.81 -6.99 19.41
CA ILE A 321 7.43 -7.34 19.68
C ILE A 321 7.39 -8.34 20.82
N GLU A 322 6.57 -8.04 21.81
CA GLU A 322 6.34 -8.88 22.98
C GLU A 322 5.05 -9.68 22.85
N GLU A 323 4.92 -10.72 23.66
CA GLU A 323 3.63 -11.38 23.85
C GLU A 323 2.61 -10.38 24.43
N ARG A 324 1.35 -10.52 24.03
CA ARG A 324 0.25 -9.80 24.67
C ARG A 324 -0.12 -10.58 25.94
N ASP A 325 -0.11 -9.90 27.07
CA ASP A 325 -0.56 -10.43 28.37
C ASP A 325 -2.03 -10.88 28.36
#